data_AF-A0A1Y2ET12-F1
#
_entry.id   AF-A0A1Y2ET12-F1
#
_cell.length_a   1.000
_cell.length_b   1.000
_cell.length_c   1.000
_cell.angle_alpha   90.00
_cell.angle_beta   90.00
_cell.angle_gamma   90.00
#
_symmetry.space_group_name_H-M   'P 1'
#
loop_
_entity.id
_entity.type
_entity.pdbx_description
1 polymer ?
#
loop_
_entity_poly.entity_id
_entity_poly.type
_entity_poly.pdbx_seq_one_letter_code
_entity_poly.pdbx_strand_id
1 'polypeptide(L)'
;MNNIKIRDISNLNKKKYGIVTLCNNNNANLIINDSTFVNNTSKNYGGFLCLMNINKINLKIYSTIFENNHALYGGAIYMINDHQLTNNLCSTEISHSKFIKNSSKVFGGAIYSDLFGMQTLNMVNTEFINNFAYIGGTIYINHIKGKPTIEKSLRNQNIKYINNTSESYGDIYATKPDRIILNNMKSDEIIIKSGEIYPLEFLLLDEFNQIVIDDSRYYTEIYLEINKISDEKNEDNIKINGNDCIFTRGKCILNSFTVYSTNKLSVVLFASVDNKYHDVNIDGYQFKMNITDCDESQFKKFDKNNKYFYCENPKCSDECPVALEKAICVKGNKNTINSNSCTCLPGWIGENCQNMDFEKINFKYIYIVNTLISFIIIILIIYCTIYRKMKIIADFGYFKLLVFFVGILICSIGLNYKEIERLNIHMFKNSIKVSIDDDDNDNL
;
A
#
# COMPACT_ATOMS: atom_id res chain seq x y z
N MET A 1 18.20 -42.48 4.44
CA MET A 1 19.30 -42.16 3.52
C MET A 1 20.41 -41.55 4.34
N ASN A 2 21.51 -42.27 4.57
CA ASN A 2 22.59 -41.83 5.44
C ASN A 2 23.91 -41.88 4.67
N ASN A 3 24.70 -40.80 4.71
CA ASN A 3 26.01 -40.71 4.06
C ASN A 3 25.97 -41.02 2.56
N ILE A 4 24.95 -40.50 1.86
CA ILE A 4 24.72 -40.74 0.43
C ILE A 4 25.22 -39.54 -0.38
N LYS A 5 25.87 -39.81 -1.52
CA LYS A 5 26.18 -38.80 -2.54
C LYS A 5 25.52 -39.18 -3.85
N ILE A 6 24.61 -38.35 -4.34
CA ILE A 6 23.96 -38.51 -5.65
C ILE A 6 24.21 -37.25 -6.47
N ARG A 7 24.75 -37.43 -7.68
CA ARG A 7 25.18 -36.31 -8.52
C ARG A 7 24.84 -36.55 -9.98
N ASP A 8 24.55 -35.45 -10.69
CA ASP A 8 24.46 -35.40 -12.15
C ASP A 8 23.40 -36.36 -12.75
N ILE A 9 22.30 -36.58 -12.02
CA ILE A 9 21.19 -37.41 -12.49
C ILE A 9 20.13 -36.51 -13.13
N SER A 10 19.68 -36.89 -14.33
CA SER A 10 18.61 -36.20 -15.04
C SER A 10 17.44 -37.14 -15.32
N ASN A 11 16.26 -36.81 -14.78
CA ASN A 11 15.00 -37.45 -15.14
C ASN A 11 14.24 -36.59 -16.15
N LEU A 12 14.45 -36.88 -17.44
CA LEU A 12 13.85 -36.14 -18.56
C LEU A 12 12.43 -36.61 -18.93
N ASN A 13 11.91 -37.64 -18.26
CA ASN A 13 10.62 -38.21 -18.61
C ASN A 13 9.48 -37.25 -18.20
N LYS A 14 8.73 -36.75 -19.20
CA LYS A 14 7.58 -35.83 -19.04
C LYS A 14 6.49 -36.34 -18.08
N LYS A 15 6.43 -37.65 -17.82
CA LYS A 15 5.43 -38.27 -16.93
C LYS A 15 6.00 -38.64 -15.55
N LYS A 16 7.26 -38.32 -15.23
CA LYS A 16 7.89 -38.78 -13.97
C LYS A 16 8.27 -37.65 -13.02
N TYR A 17 8.30 -38.12 -11.78
CA TYR A 17 8.58 -37.49 -10.50
C TYR A 17 10.09 -37.23 -10.28
N GLY A 18 10.46 -36.76 -9.09
CA GLY A 18 11.86 -36.54 -8.71
C GLY A 18 12.72 -37.81 -8.78
N ILE A 19 14.05 -37.66 -8.64
CA ILE A 19 14.99 -38.81 -8.65
C ILE A 19 14.58 -39.85 -7.62
N VAL A 20 14.30 -39.39 -6.41
CA VAL A 20 13.74 -40.19 -5.33
C VAL A 20 12.28 -39.81 -5.22
N THR A 21 11.41 -40.79 -5.42
CA THR A 21 9.97 -40.58 -5.37
C THR A 21 9.31 -41.55 -4.42
N LEU A 22 8.46 -40.99 -3.56
CA LEU A 22 7.49 -41.72 -2.76
C LEU A 22 6.11 -41.22 -3.15
N CYS A 23 5.25 -42.12 -3.61
CA CYS A 23 3.90 -41.76 -4.07
C CYS A 23 2.84 -42.73 -3.53
N ASN A 24 1.62 -42.22 -3.30
CA ASN A 24 0.42 -43.01 -2.97
C ASN A 24 0.63 -43.94 -1.76
N ASN A 25 1.08 -43.38 -0.64
CA ASN A 25 1.37 -44.14 0.58
C ASN A 25 0.57 -43.62 1.78
N ASN A 26 0.18 -44.50 2.69
CA ASN A 26 -0.51 -44.09 3.92
C ASN A 26 0.42 -43.36 4.89
N ASN A 27 1.69 -43.77 4.96
CA ASN A 27 2.67 -43.17 5.87
C ASN A 27 4.08 -43.23 5.27
N ALA A 28 4.79 -42.11 5.27
CA ALA A 28 6.20 -42.03 4.92
C ALA A 28 6.99 -41.41 6.07
N ASN A 29 7.88 -42.21 6.65
CA ASN A 29 8.89 -41.74 7.60
C ASN A 29 10.25 -41.74 6.88
N LEU A 30 10.71 -40.56 6.48
CA LEU A 30 11.93 -40.40 5.69
C LEU A 30 12.97 -39.62 6.50
N ILE A 31 14.12 -40.27 6.69
CA ILE A 31 15.30 -39.67 7.29
C ILE A 31 16.36 -39.52 6.20
N ILE A 32 16.87 -38.31 6.02
CA ILE A 32 17.99 -37.98 5.14
C ILE A 32 19.06 -37.30 5.98
N ASN A 33 20.24 -37.88 6.03
CA ASN A 33 21.31 -37.36 6.85
C ASN A 33 22.70 -37.51 6.25
N ASP A 34 23.55 -36.55 6.59
CA ASP A 34 24.97 -36.53 6.25
C ASP A 34 25.20 -36.76 4.75
N SER A 35 24.29 -36.25 3.91
CA SER A 35 24.19 -36.58 2.48
C SER A 35 24.42 -35.36 1.58
N THR A 36 24.71 -35.60 0.30
CA THR A 36 24.94 -34.55 -0.70
C THR A 36 24.23 -34.88 -2.02
N PHE A 37 23.39 -33.97 -2.49
CA PHE A 37 22.61 -34.08 -3.72
C PHE A 37 22.94 -32.93 -4.66
N VAL A 38 23.68 -33.19 -5.74
CA VAL A 38 24.26 -32.15 -6.60
C VAL A 38 23.84 -32.30 -8.06
N ASN A 39 23.54 -31.19 -8.75
CA ASN A 39 23.28 -31.17 -10.21
C ASN A 39 22.16 -32.12 -10.66
N ASN A 40 21.15 -32.32 -9.82
CA ASN A 40 20.06 -33.22 -10.15
C ASN A 40 18.94 -32.47 -10.85
N THR A 41 18.42 -33.02 -11.95
CA THR A 41 17.36 -32.38 -12.74
C THR A 41 16.16 -33.30 -12.86
N SER A 42 14.98 -32.81 -12.51
CA SER A 42 13.69 -33.43 -12.80
C SER A 42 12.91 -32.54 -13.76
N LYS A 43 12.16 -33.12 -14.70
CA LYS A 43 11.41 -32.31 -15.65
C LYS A 43 10.22 -31.56 -15.01
N ASN A 44 9.59 -32.18 -14.01
CA ASN A 44 8.37 -31.65 -13.38
C ASN A 44 8.60 -31.41 -11.89
N TYR A 45 8.69 -32.46 -11.09
CA TYR A 45 8.56 -32.35 -9.64
C TYR A 45 9.87 -32.72 -8.96
N GLY A 46 10.36 -31.86 -8.07
CA GLY A 46 11.44 -32.18 -7.13
C GLY A 46 12.74 -32.54 -7.84
N GLY A 47 13.72 -31.64 -7.94
CA GLY A 47 14.97 -31.96 -8.64
C GLY A 47 15.67 -33.19 -8.05
N PHE A 48 15.50 -33.42 -6.75
CA PHE A 48 15.91 -34.65 -6.08
C PHE A 48 14.73 -35.44 -5.50
N LEU A 49 14.01 -34.88 -4.53
CA LEU A 49 12.99 -35.59 -3.76
C LEU A 49 11.58 -35.17 -4.17
N CYS A 50 10.71 -36.15 -4.39
CA CYS A 50 9.30 -35.95 -4.68
C CYS A 50 8.44 -36.82 -3.75
N LEU A 51 7.60 -36.18 -2.93
CA LEU A 51 6.62 -36.81 -2.06
C LEU A 51 5.22 -36.45 -2.58
N MET A 52 4.44 -37.43 -3.02
CA MET A 52 3.11 -37.18 -3.61
C MET A 52 2.04 -38.07 -3.00
N ASN A 53 0.92 -37.49 -2.62
CA ASN A 53 -0.26 -38.23 -2.16
C ASN A 53 0.08 -39.20 -1.02
N ILE A 54 0.74 -38.65 0.00
CA ILE A 54 1.13 -39.36 1.23
C ILE A 54 0.34 -38.79 2.41
N ASN A 55 -0.52 -39.60 3.03
CA ASN A 55 -1.42 -39.11 4.08
C ASN A 55 -0.65 -38.60 5.33
N LYS A 56 0.41 -39.30 5.72
CA LYS A 56 1.28 -38.90 6.84
C LYS A 56 2.73 -38.84 6.40
N ILE A 57 3.35 -37.68 6.56
CA ILE A 57 4.75 -37.44 6.21
C ILE A 57 5.49 -37.05 7.47
N ASN A 58 6.49 -37.84 7.84
CA ASN A 58 7.51 -37.42 8.80
C ASN A 58 8.85 -37.34 8.07
N LEU A 59 9.19 -36.13 7.61
CA LEU A 59 10.43 -35.87 6.88
C LEU A 59 11.44 -35.23 7.82
N LYS A 60 12.60 -35.87 7.97
CA LYS A 60 13.72 -35.30 8.71
C LYS A 60 14.97 -35.24 7.86
N ILE A 61 15.54 -34.04 7.77
CA ILE A 61 16.75 -33.74 6.99
C ILE A 61 17.77 -33.12 7.94
N TYR A 62 18.95 -33.72 8.04
CA TYR A 62 20.02 -33.20 8.89
C TYR A 62 21.38 -33.26 8.20
N SER A 63 22.22 -32.24 8.41
CA SER A 63 23.60 -32.22 7.89
C SER A 63 23.69 -32.53 6.40
N THR A 64 22.75 -32.03 5.59
CA THR A 64 22.60 -32.42 4.19
C THR A 64 22.74 -31.21 3.26
N ILE A 65 23.35 -31.42 2.10
CA ILE A 65 23.55 -30.39 1.08
C ILE A 65 22.74 -30.73 -0.17
N PHE A 66 21.89 -29.79 -0.61
CA PHE A 66 21.21 -29.79 -1.90
C PHE A 66 21.78 -28.66 -2.74
N GLU A 67 22.54 -28.99 -3.78
CA GLU A 67 23.23 -28.01 -4.62
C GLU A 67 22.85 -28.14 -6.10
N ASN A 68 22.50 -27.01 -6.72
CA ASN A 68 22.24 -26.91 -8.15
C ASN A 68 21.21 -27.93 -8.68
N ASN A 69 20.18 -28.21 -7.89
CA ASN A 69 19.09 -29.09 -8.31
C ASN A 69 18.00 -28.27 -9.03
N HIS A 70 17.39 -28.85 -10.07
CA HIS A 70 16.44 -28.16 -10.94
C HIS A 70 15.15 -28.94 -11.18
N ALA A 71 14.00 -28.24 -11.15
CA ALA A 71 12.69 -28.80 -11.50
C ALA A 71 11.69 -27.77 -12.06
N LEU A 72 10.49 -28.19 -12.45
CA LEU A 72 9.38 -27.26 -12.74
C LEU A 72 8.83 -26.69 -11.41
N TYR A 73 8.67 -27.55 -10.40
CA TYR A 73 8.23 -27.22 -9.05
C TYR A 73 9.17 -27.85 -8.02
N GLY A 74 9.64 -27.06 -7.05
CA GLY A 74 10.53 -27.53 -5.99
C GLY A 74 11.91 -27.91 -6.54
N GLY A 75 12.83 -26.96 -6.65
CA GLY A 75 14.12 -27.23 -7.32
C GLY A 75 14.91 -28.38 -6.69
N ALA A 76 14.81 -28.60 -5.38
CA ALA A 76 15.35 -29.78 -4.71
C ALA A 76 14.25 -30.73 -4.23
N ILE A 77 13.25 -30.20 -3.52
CA ILE A 77 12.22 -30.98 -2.82
C ILE A 77 10.85 -30.54 -3.27
N TYR A 78 9.99 -31.50 -3.61
CA TYR A 78 8.59 -31.28 -3.94
C TYR A 78 7.70 -32.17 -3.08
N MET A 79 6.68 -31.57 -2.44
CA MET A 79 5.72 -32.26 -1.59
C MET A 79 4.30 -31.79 -1.94
N ILE A 80 3.39 -32.70 -2.27
CA ILE A 80 1.98 -32.39 -2.54
C ILE A 80 1.05 -33.50 -2.05
N ASN A 81 -0.14 -33.13 -1.61
CA ASN A 81 -1.25 -34.05 -1.40
C ASN A 81 -2.52 -33.55 -2.10
N ASP A 82 -2.99 -34.31 -3.09
CA ASP A 82 -4.20 -33.99 -3.86
C ASP A 82 -5.49 -34.20 -3.05
N HIS A 83 -5.42 -34.89 -1.90
CA HIS A 83 -6.59 -35.19 -1.08
C HIS A 83 -6.66 -34.28 0.15
N GLN A 84 -7.77 -33.54 0.28
CA GLN A 84 -8.20 -32.80 1.48
C GLN A 84 -8.60 -33.74 2.63
N LEU A 85 -7.74 -34.68 3.00
CA LEU A 85 -7.98 -35.55 4.15
C LEU A 85 -7.61 -34.79 5.42
N THR A 86 -8.63 -34.47 6.21
CA THR A 86 -8.56 -33.68 7.46
C THR A 86 -7.73 -34.33 8.57
N ASN A 87 -7.34 -35.60 8.42
CA ASN A 87 -6.53 -36.36 9.38
C ASN A 87 -5.05 -36.52 8.97
N ASN A 88 -4.59 -35.79 7.96
CA ASN A 88 -3.21 -35.85 7.51
C ASN A 88 -2.27 -35.18 8.54
N LEU A 89 -1.30 -35.95 9.03
CA LEU A 89 -0.27 -35.52 9.98
C LEU A 89 1.05 -35.39 9.22
N CYS A 90 1.39 -34.19 8.78
CA CYS A 90 2.66 -33.92 8.11
C CYS A 90 3.58 -33.05 9.00
N SER A 91 4.77 -33.56 9.27
CA SER A 91 5.82 -32.90 10.04
C SER A 91 7.13 -32.93 9.26
N THR A 92 7.75 -31.76 9.10
CA THR A 92 9.05 -31.61 8.45
C THR A 92 10.05 -30.96 9.39
N GLU A 93 11.21 -31.59 9.57
CA GLU A 93 12.34 -31.09 10.34
C GLU A 93 13.57 -30.98 9.44
N ILE A 94 14.15 -29.79 9.34
CA ILE A 94 15.37 -29.54 8.58
C ILE A 94 16.38 -28.87 9.51
N SER A 95 17.56 -29.48 9.68
CA SER A 95 18.59 -28.88 10.50
C SER A 95 19.99 -28.99 9.89
N HIS A 96 20.84 -28.00 10.18
CA HIS A 96 22.26 -28.01 9.79
C HIS A 96 22.49 -28.29 8.30
N SER A 97 21.55 -27.87 7.46
CA SER A 97 21.50 -28.25 6.03
C SER A 97 21.65 -27.02 5.14
N LYS A 98 22.05 -27.24 3.88
CA LYS A 98 22.26 -26.17 2.91
C LYS A 98 21.52 -26.42 1.60
N PHE A 99 20.86 -25.41 1.10
CA PHE A 99 20.20 -25.38 -0.21
C PHE A 99 20.85 -24.29 -1.05
N ILE A 100 21.68 -24.68 -2.00
CA ILE A 100 22.56 -23.79 -2.74
C ILE A 100 22.20 -23.85 -4.22
N LYS A 101 21.86 -22.71 -4.82
CA LYS A 101 21.60 -22.58 -6.27
C LYS A 101 20.55 -23.54 -6.81
N ASN A 102 19.60 -23.97 -5.98
CA ASN A 102 18.49 -24.77 -6.49
C ASN A 102 17.52 -23.84 -7.21
N SER A 103 16.94 -24.34 -8.29
CA SER A 103 16.01 -23.54 -9.08
C SER A 103 14.77 -24.32 -9.48
N SER A 104 13.64 -23.64 -9.49
CA SER A 104 12.44 -24.13 -10.15
C SER A 104 11.96 -23.14 -11.19
N LYS A 105 11.17 -23.63 -12.16
CA LYS A 105 10.59 -22.74 -13.17
C LYS A 105 9.35 -22.00 -12.70
N VAL A 106 8.59 -22.59 -11.77
CA VAL A 106 7.30 -22.04 -11.34
C VAL A 106 7.30 -21.73 -9.84
N PHE A 107 7.35 -22.74 -9.00
CA PHE A 107 7.19 -22.55 -7.55
C PHE A 107 8.31 -23.18 -6.74
N GLY A 108 8.79 -22.46 -5.72
CA GLY A 108 9.67 -23.00 -4.70
C GLY A 108 11.06 -23.33 -5.23
N GLY A 109 11.98 -22.37 -5.22
CA GLY A 109 13.28 -22.55 -5.85
C GLY A 109 14.10 -23.68 -5.24
N ALA A 110 13.99 -23.88 -3.93
CA ALA A 110 14.53 -25.06 -3.24
C ALA A 110 13.41 -26.05 -2.89
N ILE A 111 12.35 -25.59 -2.25
CA ILE A 111 11.30 -26.45 -1.69
C ILE A 111 9.93 -25.98 -2.15
N TYR A 112 9.15 -26.92 -2.69
CA TYR A 112 7.72 -26.74 -2.92
C TYR A 112 6.94 -27.63 -1.96
N SER A 113 5.94 -27.06 -1.28
CA SER A 113 5.04 -27.78 -0.41
C SER A 113 3.60 -27.34 -0.55
N ASP A 114 2.74 -28.26 -0.97
CA ASP A 114 1.29 -28.07 -1.01
C ASP A 114 0.62 -29.20 -0.23
N LEU A 115 0.79 -29.12 1.09
CA LEU A 115 0.33 -30.13 2.04
C LEU A 115 -0.75 -29.53 2.94
N PHE A 116 -2.03 -29.81 2.65
CA PHE A 116 -3.17 -29.43 3.50
C PHE A 116 -2.94 -29.77 4.99
N GLY A 117 -2.38 -30.95 5.27
CA GLY A 117 -2.11 -31.47 6.62
C GLY A 117 -0.75 -31.10 7.22
N MET A 118 -0.01 -30.12 6.68
CA MET A 118 1.24 -29.67 7.31
C MET A 118 0.94 -29.10 8.70
N GLN A 119 1.41 -29.75 9.76
CA GLN A 119 1.26 -29.29 11.14
C GLN A 119 2.50 -28.57 11.64
N THR A 120 3.67 -29.10 11.29
CA THR A 120 4.95 -28.56 11.74
C THR A 120 5.95 -28.50 10.59
N LEU A 121 6.59 -27.35 10.49
CA LEU A 121 7.83 -27.15 9.74
C LEU A 121 8.80 -26.56 10.76
N ASN A 122 9.86 -27.28 11.09
CA ASN A 122 10.90 -26.79 11.98
C ASN A 122 12.22 -26.72 11.21
N MET A 123 12.82 -25.54 11.19
CA MET A 123 14.09 -25.31 10.50
C MET A 123 15.08 -24.64 11.45
N VAL A 124 16.27 -25.23 11.59
CA VAL A 124 17.32 -24.77 12.52
C VAL A 124 18.68 -24.82 11.84
N ASN A 125 19.49 -23.77 11.97
CA ASN A 125 20.85 -23.71 11.44
C ASN A 125 20.93 -24.11 9.96
N THR A 126 19.99 -23.59 9.16
CA THR A 126 19.85 -23.96 7.74
C THR A 126 20.17 -22.75 6.87
N GLU A 127 20.86 -22.98 5.74
CA GLU A 127 21.25 -21.92 4.81
C GLU A 127 20.59 -22.12 3.45
N PHE A 128 20.00 -21.07 2.91
CA PHE A 128 19.46 -20.99 1.57
C PHE A 128 20.19 -19.91 0.79
N ILE A 129 20.92 -20.30 -0.25
CA ILE A 129 21.87 -19.43 -0.95
C ILE A 129 21.59 -19.47 -2.46
N ASN A 130 21.31 -18.31 -3.05
CA ASN A 130 21.12 -18.13 -4.51
C ASN A 130 20.05 -19.06 -5.11
N ASN A 131 18.99 -19.41 -4.38
CA ASN A 131 17.88 -20.18 -4.95
C ASN A 131 16.96 -19.26 -5.76
N PHE A 132 16.31 -19.82 -6.77
CA PHE A 132 15.50 -19.06 -7.73
C PHE A 132 14.21 -19.78 -8.15
N ALA A 133 13.10 -19.05 -8.26
CA ALA A 133 11.85 -19.53 -8.85
C ALA A 133 11.06 -18.39 -9.48
N TYR A 134 9.99 -18.70 -10.22
CA TYR A 134 9.04 -17.67 -10.62
C TYR A 134 8.34 -17.08 -9.39
N ILE A 135 7.78 -17.90 -8.49
CA ILE A 135 7.19 -17.49 -7.20
C ILE A 135 7.78 -18.33 -6.06
N GLY A 136 8.11 -17.70 -4.93
CA GLY A 136 8.72 -18.39 -3.79
C GLY A 136 10.16 -18.79 -4.09
N GLY A 137 11.07 -17.82 -4.21
CA GLY A 137 12.44 -18.01 -4.66
C GLY A 137 13.23 -19.04 -3.86
N THR A 138 12.86 -19.25 -2.59
CA THR A 138 13.40 -20.32 -1.76
C THR A 138 12.37 -21.41 -1.49
N ILE A 139 11.26 -21.05 -0.85
CA ILE A 139 10.22 -21.96 -0.39
C ILE A 139 8.88 -21.49 -0.94
N TYR A 140 8.12 -22.39 -1.56
CA TYR A 140 6.71 -22.15 -1.82
C TYR A 140 5.90 -23.08 -0.94
N ILE A 141 4.97 -22.52 -0.15
CA ILE A 141 4.17 -23.30 0.79
C ILE A 141 2.71 -22.83 0.76
N ASN A 142 1.76 -23.73 0.53
CA ASN A 142 0.33 -23.42 0.60
C ASN A 142 -0.29 -23.93 1.92
N HIS A 143 -1.49 -23.46 2.26
CA HIS A 143 -2.28 -23.94 3.40
C HIS A 143 -1.62 -23.70 4.76
N ILE A 144 -1.05 -22.51 4.93
CA ILE A 144 -0.44 -22.03 6.18
C ILE A 144 -1.39 -21.16 7.01
N LYS A 145 -2.50 -20.68 6.44
CA LYS A 145 -3.51 -19.88 7.15
C LYS A 145 -3.93 -20.57 8.45
N GLY A 146 -3.81 -19.85 9.57
CA GLY A 146 -4.07 -20.38 10.91
C GLY A 146 -2.96 -21.25 11.51
N LYS A 147 -1.76 -21.30 10.92
CA LYS A 147 -0.60 -22.09 11.38
C LYS A 147 0.60 -21.19 11.74
N PRO A 148 0.51 -20.38 12.81
CA PRO A 148 1.54 -19.40 13.17
C PRO A 148 2.90 -20.04 13.52
N THR A 149 2.92 -21.32 13.87
CA THR A 149 4.15 -22.08 14.13
C THR A 149 5.03 -22.22 12.88
N ILE A 150 4.41 -22.42 11.71
CA ILE A 150 5.11 -22.55 10.42
C ILE A 150 5.71 -21.19 10.03
N GLU A 151 4.91 -20.13 10.11
CA GLU A 151 5.36 -18.76 9.83
C GLU A 151 6.53 -18.36 10.75
N LYS A 152 6.42 -18.66 12.04
CA LYS A 152 7.48 -18.40 13.01
C LYS A 152 8.75 -19.18 12.69
N SER A 153 8.63 -20.45 12.26
CA SER A 153 9.79 -21.23 11.86
C SER A 153 10.48 -20.65 10.62
N LEU A 154 9.74 -20.17 9.63
CA LEU A 154 10.31 -19.56 8.42
C LEU A 154 11.10 -18.28 8.72
N ARG A 155 10.67 -17.54 9.74
CA ARG A 155 11.29 -16.28 10.23
C ARG A 155 12.34 -16.50 11.33
N ASN A 156 12.72 -17.74 11.62
CA ASN A 156 13.69 -18.06 12.66
C ASN A 156 15.06 -17.46 12.31
N GLN A 157 15.69 -16.74 13.26
CA GLN A 157 17.01 -16.11 13.09
C GLN A 157 18.14 -17.11 12.80
N ASN A 158 17.94 -18.39 13.14
CA ASN A 158 18.89 -19.46 12.85
C ASN A 158 18.83 -19.94 11.39
N ILE A 159 18.05 -19.29 10.53
CA ILE A 159 17.99 -19.56 9.09
C ILE A 159 18.63 -18.40 8.35
N LYS A 160 19.57 -18.72 7.46
CA LYS A 160 20.27 -17.74 6.65
C LYS A 160 19.77 -17.77 5.23
N TYR A 161 19.15 -16.69 4.78
CA TYR A 161 18.77 -16.48 3.39
C TYR A 161 19.77 -15.51 2.73
N ILE A 162 20.44 -15.94 1.67
CA ILE A 162 21.46 -15.15 0.96
C ILE A 162 21.10 -15.12 -0.52
N ASN A 163 20.78 -13.93 -1.05
CA ASN A 163 20.59 -13.68 -2.48
C ASN A 163 19.61 -14.66 -3.17
N ASN A 164 18.59 -15.13 -2.45
CA ASN A 164 17.49 -15.86 -3.10
C ASN A 164 16.59 -14.84 -3.79
N THR A 165 16.03 -15.21 -4.94
CA THR A 165 15.25 -14.29 -5.77
C THR A 165 14.05 -14.99 -6.38
N SER A 166 12.97 -14.25 -6.61
CA SER A 166 11.88 -14.68 -7.47
C SER A 166 11.58 -13.66 -8.56
N GLU A 167 11.03 -14.13 -9.68
CA GLU A 167 10.65 -13.24 -10.80
C GLU A 167 9.37 -12.44 -10.49
N SER A 168 8.43 -13.05 -9.77
CA SER A 168 7.09 -12.52 -9.51
C SER A 168 6.97 -11.94 -8.10
N TYR A 169 6.86 -12.77 -7.07
CA TYR A 169 6.87 -12.33 -5.66
C TYR A 169 7.41 -13.40 -4.71
N GLY A 170 7.78 -12.97 -3.51
CA GLY A 170 8.31 -13.81 -2.44
C GLY A 170 9.68 -14.41 -2.73
N ASP A 171 10.74 -13.59 -2.72
CA ASP A 171 12.14 -14.01 -2.90
C ASP A 171 12.54 -15.15 -1.94
N ILE A 172 12.01 -15.09 -0.72
CA ILE A 172 12.25 -16.10 0.30
C ILE A 172 11.12 -17.12 0.28
N TYR A 173 9.93 -16.72 0.73
CA TYR A 173 8.77 -17.58 0.78
C TYR A 173 7.56 -16.93 0.12
N ALA A 174 6.68 -17.75 -0.43
CA ALA A 174 5.42 -17.31 -1.03
C ALA A 174 4.35 -18.40 -0.88
N THR A 175 3.09 -17.97 -0.95
CA THR A 175 1.93 -18.86 -1.11
C THR A 175 1.15 -18.47 -2.36
N LYS A 176 0.09 -19.21 -2.69
CA LYS A 176 -0.92 -18.75 -3.65
C LYS A 176 -1.65 -17.49 -3.16
N PRO A 177 -2.30 -16.73 -4.05
CA PRO A 177 -3.19 -15.64 -3.65
C PRO A 177 -4.27 -16.13 -2.65
N ASP A 178 -4.52 -15.35 -1.60
CA ASP A 178 -5.41 -15.70 -0.49
C ASP A 178 -6.60 -14.76 -0.38
N ARG A 179 -6.36 -13.44 -0.41
CA ARG A 179 -7.41 -12.46 -0.13
C ARG A 179 -7.16 -11.12 -0.77
N ILE A 180 -8.22 -10.31 -0.81
CA ILE A 180 -8.15 -8.91 -1.20
C ILE A 180 -8.37 -8.00 0.01
N ILE A 181 -7.76 -6.82 -0.02
CA ILE A 181 -8.02 -5.75 0.96
C ILE A 181 -8.25 -4.42 0.25
N LEU A 182 -9.03 -3.54 0.85
CA LEU A 182 -9.20 -2.16 0.38
C LEU A 182 -8.07 -1.29 0.93
N ASN A 183 -7.26 -0.71 0.04
CA ASN A 183 -6.04 0.04 0.39
C ASN A 183 -6.32 1.47 0.88
N ASN A 184 -7.30 2.12 0.27
CA ASN A 184 -7.52 3.57 0.39
C ASN A 184 -8.63 3.94 1.39
N MET A 185 -8.93 3.07 2.36
CA MET A 185 -9.94 3.32 3.38
C MET A 185 -9.35 4.18 4.51
N LYS A 186 -9.95 5.34 4.77
CA LYS A 186 -9.56 6.25 5.88
C LYS A 186 -10.31 5.99 7.19
N SER A 187 -11.46 5.34 7.12
CA SER A 187 -12.39 5.08 8.22
C SER A 187 -13.15 3.78 7.95
N ASP A 188 -13.74 3.17 8.98
CA ASP A 188 -14.51 1.91 8.87
C ASP A 188 -15.74 2.04 7.96
N GLU A 189 -16.20 3.26 7.69
CA GLU A 189 -17.34 3.55 6.83
C GLU A 189 -16.96 4.51 5.71
N ILE A 190 -17.43 4.22 4.50
CA ILE A 190 -17.29 5.11 3.34
C ILE A 190 -18.56 5.96 3.24
N ILE A 191 -18.43 7.28 3.30
CA ILE A 191 -19.54 8.22 3.13
C ILE A 191 -19.42 8.86 1.75
N ILE A 192 -20.46 8.69 0.93
CA ILE A 192 -20.53 9.27 -0.42
C ILE A 192 -21.92 9.85 -0.67
N LYS A 193 -22.00 10.77 -1.62
CA LYS A 193 -23.30 11.21 -2.17
C LYS A 193 -23.70 10.33 -3.34
N SER A 194 -25.01 10.26 -3.57
CA SER A 194 -25.52 9.52 -4.73
C SER A 194 -24.97 10.10 -6.05
N GLY A 195 -24.39 9.24 -6.89
CA GLY A 195 -23.78 9.57 -8.17
C GLY A 195 -22.39 10.22 -8.08
N GLU A 196 -21.81 10.35 -6.88
CA GLU A 196 -20.44 10.81 -6.69
C GLU A 196 -19.42 9.73 -7.11
N ILE A 197 -18.34 10.16 -7.76
CA ILE A 197 -17.23 9.27 -8.11
C ILE A 197 -16.37 9.07 -6.86
N TYR A 198 -16.18 7.81 -6.47
CA TYR A 198 -15.36 7.44 -5.33
C TYR A 198 -14.35 6.37 -5.73
N PRO A 199 -13.11 6.74 -6.09
CA PRO A 199 -12.11 5.77 -6.51
C PRO A 199 -11.81 4.74 -5.42
N LEU A 200 -11.77 3.45 -5.78
CA LEU A 200 -11.37 2.35 -4.88
C LEU A 200 -10.09 1.69 -5.38
N GLU A 201 -9.20 1.31 -4.47
CA GLU A 201 -8.00 0.54 -4.78
C GLU A 201 -7.96 -0.74 -3.92
N PHE A 202 -8.02 -1.90 -4.57
CA PHE A 202 -7.85 -3.19 -3.92
C PHE A 202 -6.45 -3.75 -4.13
N LEU A 203 -5.90 -4.37 -3.09
CA LEU A 203 -4.66 -5.14 -3.16
C LEU A 203 -4.96 -6.63 -3.10
N LEU A 204 -4.27 -7.42 -3.92
CA LEU A 204 -4.28 -8.87 -3.87
C LEU A 204 -3.09 -9.37 -3.05
N LEU A 205 -3.38 -10.13 -2.00
CA LEU A 205 -2.39 -10.61 -1.04
C LEU A 205 -2.33 -12.14 -1.01
N ASP A 206 -1.14 -12.67 -0.72
CA ASP A 206 -0.92 -14.07 -0.37
C ASP A 206 -1.15 -14.32 1.14
N GLU A 207 -1.03 -15.58 1.60
CA GLU A 207 -1.25 -15.95 3.02
C GLU A 207 -0.19 -15.33 3.95
N PHE A 208 0.94 -14.81 3.42
CA PHE A 208 1.97 -14.09 4.17
C PHE A 208 1.81 -12.56 4.13
N ASN A 209 0.71 -12.05 3.57
CA ASN A 209 0.43 -10.62 3.35
C ASN A 209 1.37 -9.94 2.35
N GLN A 210 1.92 -10.69 1.40
CA GLN A 210 2.73 -10.15 0.30
C GLN A 210 1.83 -9.78 -0.87
N ILE A 211 2.14 -8.67 -1.55
CA ILE A 211 1.42 -8.29 -2.77
C ILE A 211 1.76 -9.28 -3.88
N VAL A 212 0.73 -9.86 -4.48
CA VAL A 212 0.86 -10.84 -5.57
C VAL A 212 1.13 -10.10 -6.89
N ILE A 213 2.35 -10.18 -7.41
CA ILE A 213 2.74 -9.54 -8.67
C ILE A 213 2.93 -10.60 -9.76
N ASP A 214 1.90 -10.92 -10.52
CA ASP A 214 1.95 -11.99 -11.52
C ASP A 214 2.12 -11.49 -12.96
N ASP A 215 3.32 -11.00 -13.29
CA ASP A 215 3.60 -10.39 -14.60
C ASP A 215 3.53 -11.38 -15.78
N SER A 216 3.82 -12.66 -15.55
CA SER A 216 3.67 -13.72 -16.56
C SER A 216 2.24 -14.27 -16.68
N ARG A 217 1.30 -13.77 -15.85
CA ARG A 217 -0.09 -14.20 -15.77
C ARG A 217 -0.25 -15.70 -15.51
N TYR A 218 0.56 -16.27 -14.63
CA TYR A 218 0.43 -17.66 -14.19
C TYR A 218 -0.96 -17.95 -13.61
N TYR A 219 -1.46 -17.12 -12.70
CA TYR A 219 -2.80 -17.24 -12.13
C TYR A 219 -3.90 -16.71 -13.06
N THR A 220 -3.55 -16.24 -14.26
CA THR A 220 -4.42 -15.62 -15.27
C THR A 220 -5.15 -14.36 -14.76
N GLU A 221 -6.10 -13.83 -15.54
CA GLU A 221 -6.81 -12.58 -15.26
C GLU A 221 -7.73 -12.72 -14.03
N ILE A 222 -7.16 -12.49 -12.84
CA ILE A 222 -7.92 -12.40 -11.59
C ILE A 222 -8.81 -11.16 -11.67
N TYR A 223 -10.12 -11.41 -11.71
CA TYR A 223 -11.15 -10.40 -11.92
C TYR A 223 -11.86 -10.10 -10.61
N LEU A 224 -12.03 -8.83 -10.30
CA LEU A 224 -12.79 -8.35 -9.16
C LEU A 224 -14.10 -7.77 -9.65
N GLU A 225 -15.17 -8.09 -8.95
CA GLU A 225 -16.48 -7.45 -9.12
C GLU A 225 -17.06 -7.10 -7.76
N ILE A 226 -17.57 -5.88 -7.63
CA ILE A 226 -18.29 -5.43 -6.44
C ILE A 226 -19.78 -5.61 -6.69
N ASN A 227 -20.38 -6.42 -5.83
CA ASN A 227 -21.80 -6.75 -5.85
C ASN A 227 -22.46 -6.36 -4.52
N LYS A 228 -23.78 -6.20 -4.55
CA LYS A 228 -24.59 -6.04 -3.33
C LYS A 228 -24.65 -7.37 -2.57
N ILE A 229 -24.63 -7.32 -1.24
CA ILE A 229 -25.03 -8.48 -0.44
C ILE A 229 -26.56 -8.54 -0.48
N SER A 230 -27.11 -9.66 -0.96
CA SER A 230 -28.54 -9.82 -1.20
C SER A 230 -29.35 -9.82 0.10
N ASP A 231 -29.94 -8.67 0.44
CA ASP A 231 -31.18 -8.61 1.20
C ASP A 231 -32.32 -8.37 0.19
N GLU A 232 -33.21 -9.35 0.03
CA GLU A 232 -34.32 -9.36 -0.95
C GLU A 232 -35.21 -8.09 -0.92
N LYS A 233 -35.14 -7.29 0.13
CA LYS A 233 -35.95 -6.07 0.30
C LYS A 233 -35.35 -4.80 -0.32
N ASN A 234 -34.05 -4.79 -0.66
CA ASN A 234 -33.33 -3.57 -1.09
C ASN A 234 -32.71 -3.66 -2.49
N GLU A 235 -32.98 -4.74 -3.23
CA GLU A 235 -32.32 -5.03 -4.51
C GLU A 235 -32.47 -3.94 -5.57
N ASP A 236 -33.55 -3.17 -5.52
CA ASP A 236 -33.89 -2.11 -6.47
C ASP A 236 -33.42 -0.71 -6.05
N ASN A 237 -32.91 -0.54 -4.83
CA ASN A 237 -32.67 0.78 -4.23
C ASN A 237 -31.33 1.41 -4.61
N ILE A 238 -30.41 0.63 -5.18
CA ILE A 238 -29.11 1.13 -5.65
C ILE A 238 -28.79 0.68 -7.07
N LYS A 239 -27.93 1.47 -7.73
CA LYS A 239 -27.27 1.13 -9.00
C LYS A 239 -25.79 1.43 -8.85
N ILE A 240 -24.95 0.47 -9.20
CA ILE A 240 -23.48 0.59 -9.12
C ILE A 240 -22.94 0.63 -10.55
N ASN A 241 -22.01 1.55 -10.84
CA ASN A 241 -21.26 1.55 -12.10
C ASN A 241 -19.74 1.56 -11.80
N GLY A 242 -18.94 1.03 -12.74
CA GLY A 242 -17.48 0.98 -12.60
C GLY A 242 -17.07 0.12 -11.41
N ASN A 243 -17.75 -1.01 -11.23
CA ASN A 243 -17.65 -1.92 -10.09
C ASN A 243 -16.76 -3.13 -10.34
N ASP A 244 -16.05 -3.15 -11.47
CA ASP A 244 -15.22 -4.25 -11.90
C ASP A 244 -13.82 -3.81 -12.34
N CYS A 245 -12.82 -4.65 -12.06
CA CYS A 245 -11.47 -4.45 -12.55
C CYS A 245 -10.69 -5.76 -12.58
N ILE A 246 -9.55 -5.74 -13.27
CA ILE A 246 -8.59 -6.86 -13.30
C ILE A 246 -7.38 -6.47 -12.44
N PHE A 247 -6.87 -7.42 -11.65
CA PHE A 247 -5.65 -7.20 -10.91
C PHE A 247 -4.44 -7.12 -11.86
N THR A 248 -3.77 -5.98 -11.84
CA THR A 248 -2.49 -5.77 -12.51
C THR A 248 -1.42 -5.49 -11.47
N ARG A 249 -0.35 -6.30 -11.44
CA ARG A 249 0.73 -6.20 -10.44
C ARG A 249 0.19 -6.15 -8.99
N GLY A 250 -0.83 -6.96 -8.71
CA GLY A 250 -1.46 -7.08 -7.39
C GLY A 250 -2.40 -5.94 -7.02
N LYS A 251 -2.76 -5.05 -7.97
CA LYS A 251 -3.65 -3.92 -7.75
C LYS A 251 -4.85 -3.91 -8.68
N CYS A 252 -6.02 -3.58 -8.14
CA CYS A 252 -7.26 -3.39 -8.89
C CYS A 252 -7.80 -1.99 -8.57
N ILE A 253 -7.85 -1.11 -9.57
CA ILE A 253 -8.18 0.31 -9.39
C ILE A 253 -9.49 0.64 -10.10
N LEU A 254 -10.50 1.07 -9.35
CA LEU A 254 -11.81 1.47 -9.85
C LEU A 254 -11.92 3.00 -9.87
N ASN A 255 -11.34 3.65 -10.88
CA ASN A 255 -11.30 5.12 -10.97
C ASN A 255 -12.68 5.79 -11.17
N SER A 256 -13.66 5.05 -11.69
CA SER A 256 -14.99 5.55 -12.02
C SER A 256 -16.09 4.89 -11.20
N PHE A 257 -15.73 4.30 -10.06
CA PHE A 257 -16.71 3.68 -9.17
C PHE A 257 -17.71 4.72 -8.69
N THR A 258 -18.99 4.47 -8.96
CA THR A 258 -20.11 5.35 -8.59
C THR A 258 -21.28 4.52 -8.10
N VAL A 259 -21.95 5.00 -7.05
CA VAL A 259 -23.17 4.39 -6.54
C VAL A 259 -24.29 5.41 -6.58
N TYR A 260 -25.41 5.01 -7.16
CA TYR A 260 -26.64 5.77 -7.19
C TYR A 260 -27.65 5.11 -6.26
N SER A 261 -28.47 5.91 -5.58
CA SER A 261 -29.55 5.41 -4.73
C SER A 261 -30.89 6.09 -5.00
N THR A 262 -31.98 5.46 -4.55
CA THR A 262 -33.34 6.01 -4.56
C THR A 262 -33.55 7.02 -3.41
N ASN A 263 -32.92 6.78 -2.26
CA ASN A 263 -32.94 7.62 -1.06
C ASN A 263 -31.63 7.49 -0.26
N LYS A 264 -31.47 8.30 0.79
CA LYS A 264 -30.38 8.12 1.75
C LYS A 264 -30.48 6.73 2.38
N LEU A 265 -29.39 5.97 2.38
CA LEU A 265 -29.37 4.60 2.88
C LEU A 265 -27.94 4.14 3.17
N SER A 266 -27.81 3.09 3.98
CA SER A 266 -26.56 2.38 4.23
C SER A 266 -26.64 1.03 3.51
N VAL A 267 -25.59 0.67 2.77
CA VAL A 267 -25.45 -0.62 2.10
C VAL A 267 -24.14 -1.30 2.48
N VAL A 268 -24.17 -2.63 2.51
CA VAL A 268 -22.96 -3.45 2.60
C VAL A 268 -22.70 -4.02 1.21
N LEU A 269 -21.51 -3.73 0.69
CA LEU A 269 -21.05 -4.22 -0.59
C LEU A 269 -20.03 -5.34 -0.39
N PHE A 270 -19.99 -6.26 -1.32
CA PHE A 270 -19.05 -7.37 -1.34
C PHE A 270 -18.24 -7.35 -2.63
N ALA A 271 -16.94 -7.17 -2.49
CA ALA A 271 -15.99 -7.39 -3.57
C ALA A 271 -15.71 -8.89 -3.65
N SER A 272 -16.25 -9.54 -4.67
CA SER A 272 -15.96 -10.92 -5.03
C SER A 272 -14.84 -10.99 -6.05
N VAL A 273 -14.05 -12.05 -5.98
CA VAL A 273 -12.97 -12.32 -6.94
C VAL A 273 -13.29 -13.59 -7.69
N ASP A 274 -13.23 -13.54 -9.01
CA ASP A 274 -13.36 -14.69 -9.90
C ASP A 274 -12.00 -15.02 -10.54
N ASN A 275 -11.69 -16.31 -10.60
CA ASN A 275 -10.49 -16.84 -11.26
C ASN A 275 -10.89 -17.95 -12.22
N LYS A 276 -10.69 -17.72 -13.52
CA LYS A 276 -11.18 -18.59 -14.59
C LYS A 276 -10.33 -19.84 -14.85
N TYR A 277 -9.09 -19.93 -14.34
CA TYR A 277 -8.14 -20.94 -14.82
C TYR A 277 -7.43 -21.76 -13.74
N HIS A 278 -7.36 -21.24 -12.52
CA HIS A 278 -6.75 -21.94 -11.39
C HIS A 278 -7.69 -21.81 -10.21
N ASP A 279 -8.12 -22.95 -9.62
CA ASP A 279 -9.03 -23.05 -8.47
C ASP A 279 -8.45 -22.39 -7.19
N VAL A 280 -8.15 -21.09 -7.27
CA VAL A 280 -7.65 -20.26 -6.19
C VAL A 280 -8.87 -19.59 -5.59
N ASN A 281 -9.31 -20.13 -4.46
CA ASN A 281 -10.34 -19.48 -3.65
C ASN A 281 -9.71 -18.25 -2.98
N ILE A 282 -10.10 -17.07 -3.42
CA ILE A 282 -9.65 -15.80 -2.87
C ILE A 282 -10.79 -15.24 -2.01
N ASP A 283 -10.51 -14.98 -0.74
CA ASP A 283 -11.50 -14.38 0.15
C ASP A 283 -11.86 -12.99 -0.35
N GLY A 284 -13.16 -12.79 -0.60
CA GLY A 284 -13.70 -11.48 -0.93
C GLY A 284 -13.66 -10.51 0.25
N TYR A 285 -13.99 -9.25 -0.02
CA TYR A 285 -13.93 -8.17 0.97
C TYR A 285 -15.28 -7.49 1.12
N GLN A 286 -15.77 -7.38 2.35
CA GLN A 286 -17.01 -6.68 2.68
C GLN A 286 -16.72 -5.30 3.24
N PHE A 287 -17.46 -4.30 2.79
CA PHE A 287 -17.34 -2.94 3.32
C PHE A 287 -18.69 -2.23 3.32
N LYS A 288 -18.85 -1.32 4.29
CA LYS A 288 -20.06 -0.53 4.49
C LYS A 288 -19.93 0.83 3.80
N MET A 289 -21.00 1.21 3.12
CA MET A 289 -21.11 2.48 2.42
C MET A 289 -22.40 3.19 2.80
N ASN A 290 -22.26 4.43 3.28
CA ASN A 290 -23.35 5.31 3.61
C ASN A 290 -23.57 6.31 2.47
N ILE A 291 -24.72 6.20 1.81
CA ILE A 291 -25.11 7.08 0.72
C ILE A 291 -25.98 8.19 1.30
N THR A 292 -25.46 9.42 1.26
CA THR A 292 -26.13 10.62 1.78
C THR A 292 -26.92 11.35 0.70
N ASP A 293 -27.75 12.31 1.13
CA ASP A 293 -28.45 13.20 0.20
C ASP A 293 -27.49 14.27 -0.35
N CYS A 294 -27.93 15.01 -1.37
CA CYS A 294 -27.17 16.14 -1.90
C CYS A 294 -27.09 17.27 -0.88
N ASP A 295 -25.97 18.00 -0.89
CA ASP A 295 -25.87 19.22 -0.08
C ASP A 295 -26.89 20.26 -0.55
N GLU A 296 -27.23 21.19 0.33
CA GLU A 296 -28.09 22.33 -0.02
C GLU A 296 -27.55 23.12 -1.23
N SER A 297 -26.22 23.16 -1.36
CA SER A 297 -25.47 23.81 -2.45
C SER A 297 -25.48 23.05 -3.79
N GLN A 298 -25.97 21.81 -3.82
CA GLN A 298 -25.97 20.96 -5.02
C GLN A 298 -27.38 20.76 -5.58
N PHE A 299 -27.47 20.43 -6.88
CA PHE A 299 -28.74 20.07 -7.51
C PHE A 299 -28.97 18.57 -7.38
N LYS A 300 -30.10 18.21 -6.76
CA LYS A 300 -30.62 16.83 -6.78
C LYS A 300 -31.33 16.59 -8.11
N LYS A 301 -30.75 15.75 -8.95
CA LYS A 301 -31.33 15.33 -10.23
C LYS A 301 -31.67 13.85 -10.18
N PHE A 302 -32.51 13.40 -11.11
CA PHE A 302 -32.85 12.00 -11.25
C PHE A 302 -32.43 11.48 -12.63
N ASP A 303 -32.19 10.18 -12.70
CA ASP A 303 -31.94 9.48 -13.95
C ASP A 303 -33.17 9.53 -14.89
N LYS A 304 -33.03 9.05 -16.13
CA LYS A 304 -34.09 9.12 -17.16
C LYS A 304 -35.40 8.45 -16.72
N ASN A 305 -35.33 7.48 -15.81
CA ASN A 305 -36.47 6.72 -15.32
C ASN A 305 -37.04 7.30 -14.00
N ASN A 306 -36.50 8.43 -13.51
CA ASN A 306 -36.82 9.02 -12.21
C ASN A 306 -36.66 8.04 -11.03
N LYS A 307 -35.79 7.03 -11.15
CA LYS A 307 -35.59 6.00 -10.13
C LYS A 307 -34.46 6.39 -9.18
N TYR A 308 -33.29 6.71 -9.71
CA TYR A 308 -32.12 7.01 -8.91
C TYR A 308 -31.80 8.50 -8.94
N PHE A 309 -31.48 9.09 -7.80
CA PHE A 309 -31.03 10.48 -7.75
C PHE A 309 -29.50 10.57 -7.88
N TYR A 310 -29.00 11.72 -8.30
CA TYR A 310 -27.59 12.06 -8.24
C TYR A 310 -27.40 13.54 -7.95
N CYS A 311 -26.25 13.86 -7.36
CA CYS A 311 -25.90 15.22 -6.98
C CYS A 311 -25.02 15.85 -8.06
N GLU A 312 -25.45 16.99 -8.60
CA GLU A 312 -24.67 17.75 -9.56
C GLU A 312 -24.27 19.10 -8.96
N ASN A 313 -22.99 19.43 -9.05
CA ASN A 313 -22.51 20.75 -8.69
C ASN A 313 -23.13 21.82 -9.61
N PRO A 314 -23.39 23.04 -9.08
CA PRO A 314 -23.85 24.15 -9.89
C PRO A 314 -22.84 24.48 -10.99
N LYS A 315 -23.34 24.66 -12.22
CA LYS A 315 -22.56 25.05 -13.40
C LYS A 315 -22.45 26.56 -13.48
N CYS A 316 -21.23 27.09 -13.39
CA CYS A 316 -20.92 28.49 -13.62
C CYS A 316 -20.24 28.69 -14.98
N SER A 317 -20.13 29.96 -15.40
CA SER A 317 -19.36 30.35 -16.59
C SER A 317 -17.89 29.92 -16.43
N ASP A 318 -17.21 29.61 -17.54
CA ASP A 318 -15.78 29.31 -17.58
C ASP A 318 -14.93 30.47 -17.06
N GLU A 319 -15.49 31.69 -17.03
CA GLU A 319 -14.86 32.87 -16.43
C GLU A 319 -14.81 32.83 -14.89
N CYS A 320 -15.62 31.98 -14.25
CA CYS A 320 -15.61 31.81 -12.80
C CYS A 320 -14.44 30.90 -12.37
N PRO A 321 -13.45 31.40 -11.61
CA PRO A 321 -12.21 30.67 -11.33
C PRO A 321 -12.36 29.64 -10.20
N VAL A 322 -13.32 28.72 -10.32
CA VAL A 322 -13.56 27.63 -9.35
C VAL A 322 -12.38 26.66 -9.32
N ALA A 323 -11.84 26.30 -10.49
CA ALA A 323 -10.70 25.39 -10.62
C ALA A 323 -9.39 25.95 -10.02
N LEU A 324 -9.30 27.27 -9.85
CA LEU A 324 -8.17 27.95 -9.22
C LEU A 324 -8.40 28.17 -7.72
N GLU A 325 -9.50 27.66 -7.16
CA GLU A 325 -9.88 27.83 -5.75
C GLU A 325 -9.97 29.31 -5.34
N LYS A 326 -10.46 30.17 -6.25
CA LYS A 326 -10.67 31.62 -5.98
C LYS A 326 -12.13 32.00 -5.84
N ALA A 327 -13.03 31.15 -6.29
CA ALA A 327 -14.46 31.39 -6.30
C ALA A 327 -15.23 30.09 -6.03
N ILE A 328 -16.45 30.24 -5.52
CA ILE A 328 -17.41 29.15 -5.40
C ILE A 328 -18.59 29.47 -6.33
N CYS A 329 -19.06 28.44 -7.05
CA CYS A 329 -20.30 28.54 -7.79
C CYS A 329 -21.48 28.31 -6.84
N VAL A 330 -22.33 29.31 -6.66
CA VAL A 330 -23.50 29.25 -5.79
C VAL A 330 -24.73 28.88 -6.61
N LYS A 331 -25.46 27.89 -6.09
CA LYS A 331 -26.65 27.31 -6.70
C LYS A 331 -27.80 28.32 -6.77
N GLY A 332 -28.38 28.46 -7.95
CA GLY A 332 -29.66 29.15 -8.17
C GLY A 332 -30.83 28.19 -8.37
N ASN A 333 -31.88 28.66 -9.06
CA ASN A 333 -33.11 27.90 -9.26
C ASN A 333 -32.97 26.75 -10.27
N LYS A 334 -32.13 26.91 -11.30
CA LYS A 334 -31.89 25.90 -12.34
C LYS A 334 -30.38 25.70 -12.50
N ASN A 335 -29.97 24.48 -12.86
CA ASN A 335 -28.55 24.22 -13.11
C ASN A 335 -28.13 24.68 -14.52
N THR A 336 -28.19 25.99 -14.76
CA THR A 336 -27.74 26.66 -15.99
C THR A 336 -26.74 27.75 -15.64
N ILE A 337 -25.80 28.03 -16.56
CA ILE A 337 -24.74 29.04 -16.37
C ILE A 337 -25.31 30.39 -15.90
N ASN A 338 -26.42 30.82 -16.49
CA ASN A 338 -27.03 32.12 -16.18
C ASN A 338 -27.83 32.15 -14.87
N SER A 339 -28.17 30.98 -14.30
CA SER A 339 -28.99 30.91 -13.08
C SER A 339 -28.14 30.76 -11.82
N ASN A 340 -26.92 30.26 -11.93
CA ASN A 340 -25.99 30.13 -10.81
C ASN A 340 -25.12 31.40 -10.72
N SER A 341 -24.67 31.76 -9.52
CA SER A 341 -23.82 32.94 -9.32
C SER A 341 -22.40 32.55 -8.92
N CYS A 342 -21.41 33.25 -9.48
CA CYS A 342 -20.02 33.12 -9.07
C CYS A 342 -19.77 34.05 -7.89
N THR A 343 -19.34 33.50 -6.75
CA THR A 343 -19.02 34.30 -5.55
C THR A 343 -17.55 34.10 -5.21
N CYS A 344 -16.81 35.20 -5.07
CA CYS A 344 -15.40 35.14 -4.70
C CYS A 344 -15.20 34.60 -3.29
N LEU A 345 -14.18 33.77 -3.13
CA LEU A 345 -13.72 33.35 -1.82
C LEU A 345 -13.11 34.56 -1.07
N PRO A 346 -13.16 34.58 0.27
CA PRO A 346 -12.58 35.65 1.06
C PRO A 346 -11.12 35.93 0.67
N GLY A 347 -10.78 37.21 0.48
CA GLY A 347 -9.46 37.63 -0.02
C GLY A 347 -9.37 37.78 -1.54
N TRP A 348 -10.45 37.53 -2.28
CA TRP A 348 -10.56 37.80 -3.72
C TRP A 348 -11.76 38.71 -4.01
N ILE A 349 -11.57 39.64 -4.95
CA ILE A 349 -12.55 40.63 -5.41
C ILE A 349 -12.46 40.79 -6.94
N GLY A 350 -13.47 41.47 -7.50
CA GLY A 350 -13.63 41.64 -8.94
C GLY A 350 -14.66 40.67 -9.53
N GLU A 351 -15.18 40.99 -10.71
CA GLU A 351 -16.27 40.27 -11.37
C GLU A 351 -15.96 38.78 -11.60
N ASN A 352 -14.68 38.46 -11.84
CA ASN A 352 -14.16 37.11 -12.04
C ASN A 352 -13.15 36.73 -10.95
N CYS A 353 -13.24 37.35 -9.76
CA CYS A 353 -12.34 37.08 -8.63
C CYS A 353 -10.86 37.15 -8.98
N GLN A 354 -10.52 38.04 -9.91
CA GLN A 354 -9.19 38.16 -10.50
C GLN A 354 -8.22 38.95 -9.61
N ASN A 355 -8.75 39.81 -8.74
CA ASN A 355 -7.96 40.70 -7.90
C ASN A 355 -7.94 40.17 -6.47
N MET A 356 -6.77 40.12 -5.83
CA MET A 356 -6.72 39.88 -4.39
C MET A 356 -7.21 41.13 -3.65
N ASP A 357 -8.00 40.90 -2.61
CA ASP A 357 -8.45 41.95 -1.70
C ASP A 357 -7.32 42.24 -0.70
N PHE A 358 -6.71 43.41 -0.85
CA PHE A 358 -5.64 43.85 0.03
C PHE A 358 -6.16 44.97 0.92
N GLU A 359 -6.11 44.74 2.24
CA GLU A 359 -6.33 45.84 3.18
C GLU A 359 -5.14 46.80 3.13
N LYS A 360 -5.45 48.11 3.05
CA LYS A 360 -4.45 49.16 3.19
C LYS A 360 -3.99 49.20 4.65
N ILE A 361 -2.82 48.62 4.93
CA ILE A 361 -2.17 48.81 6.23
C ILE A 361 -1.74 50.27 6.36
N ASN A 362 -2.07 50.89 7.49
CA ASN A 362 -1.64 52.25 7.79
C ASN A 362 -0.15 52.26 8.16
N PHE A 363 0.72 52.40 7.15
CA PHE A 363 2.19 52.37 7.28
C PHE A 363 2.77 53.49 8.15
N LYS A 364 1.97 54.48 8.55
CA LYS A 364 2.41 55.59 9.39
C LYS A 364 3.03 55.12 10.70
N TYR A 365 2.51 54.04 11.31
CA TYR A 365 3.04 53.52 12.57
C TYR A 365 4.39 52.80 12.40
N ILE A 366 4.54 51.99 11.35
CA ILE A 366 5.77 51.25 11.07
C ILE A 366 6.92 52.22 10.77
N TYR A 367 6.66 53.28 10.00
CA TYR A 367 7.65 54.29 9.69
C TYR A 367 8.13 55.02 10.97
N ILE A 368 7.22 55.36 11.88
CA ILE A 368 7.56 55.99 13.16
C ILE A 368 8.46 55.08 14.00
N VAL A 369 8.09 53.79 14.14
CA VAL A 369 8.88 52.83 14.93
C VAL A 369 10.27 52.60 14.33
N ASN A 370 10.38 52.39 13.02
CA ASN A 370 11.67 52.19 12.35
C ASN A 370 12.57 53.43 12.39
N THR A 371 11.98 54.63 12.32
CA THR A 371 12.72 55.89 12.45
C THR A 371 13.33 56.02 13.85
N LEU A 372 12.57 55.67 14.89
CA LEU A 372 13.07 55.66 16.27
C LEU A 372 14.21 54.65 16.47
N ILE A 373 14.06 53.43 15.95
CA ILE A 373 15.11 52.39 16.02
C ILE A 373 16.38 52.86 15.32
N SER A 374 16.26 53.47 14.14
CA SER A 374 17.41 53.98 13.38
C SER A 374 18.15 55.09 14.15
N PHE A 375 17.42 55.96 14.84
CA PHE A 375 18.02 57.01 15.68
C PHE A 375 18.79 56.43 16.87
N ILE A 376 18.22 55.41 17.54
CA ILE A 376 18.89 54.71 18.65
C ILE A 376 20.21 54.08 18.17
N ILE A 377 20.21 53.43 17.00
CA ILE A 377 21.41 52.81 16.44
C ILE A 377 22.49 53.85 16.14
N ILE A 378 22.13 55.01 15.59
CA ILE A 378 23.08 56.10 15.34
C ILE A 378 23.72 56.59 16.64
N ILE A 379 22.92 56.76 17.71
CA ILE A 379 23.45 57.13 19.04
C ILE A 379 24.44 56.06 19.54
N LEU A 380 24.12 54.77 19.39
CA LEU A 380 25.01 53.69 19.79
C LEU A 380 26.32 53.69 18.99
N ILE A 381 26.27 53.96 17.68
CA ILE A 381 27.48 54.09 16.84
C ILE A 381 28.35 55.25 17.34
N ILE A 382 27.75 56.41 17.61
CA ILE A 382 28.46 57.59 18.13
C ILE A 382 29.09 57.25 19.50
N TYR A 383 28.32 56.64 20.40
CA TYR A 383 28.79 56.21 21.71
C TYR A 383 29.98 55.26 21.61
N CYS A 384 29.88 54.20 20.81
CA CYS A 384 30.97 53.25 20.58
C CYS A 384 32.21 53.92 19.98
N THR A 385 32.03 54.95 19.15
CA THR A 385 33.13 55.69 18.53
C THR A 385 33.88 56.55 19.54
N ILE A 386 33.16 57.27 20.41
CA ILE A 386 33.75 58.12 21.45
C ILE A 386 34.50 57.26 22.48
N TYR A 387 33.88 56.17 22.93
CA TYR A 387 34.41 55.33 24.01
C TYR A 387 35.25 54.14 23.53
N ARG A 388 35.77 54.19 22.29
CA ARG A 388 36.50 53.06 21.65
C ARG A 388 37.70 52.50 22.43
N LYS A 389 38.26 53.27 23.37
CA LYS A 389 39.40 52.86 24.22
C LYS A 389 38.98 52.18 25.53
N MET A 390 37.69 52.16 25.87
CA MET A 390 37.21 51.46 27.06
C MET A 390 37.34 49.95 26.87
N LYS A 391 37.74 49.27 27.95
CA LYS A 391 38.11 47.85 27.95
C LYS A 391 37.07 46.95 27.28
N ILE A 392 35.79 47.16 27.57
CA ILE A 392 34.68 46.38 26.99
C ILE A 392 34.65 46.48 25.45
N ILE A 393 34.72 47.70 24.89
CA ILE A 393 34.66 47.90 23.43
C ILE A 393 35.95 47.41 22.75
N ALA A 394 37.09 47.57 23.43
CA ALA A 394 38.37 47.08 22.95
C ALA A 394 38.40 45.54 22.89
N ASP A 395 37.87 44.85 23.90
CA ASP A 395 37.84 43.39 24.00
C ASP A 395 36.93 42.76 22.92
N PHE A 396 35.75 43.35 22.66
CA PHE A 396 34.85 42.89 21.59
C PHE A 396 35.34 43.24 20.18
N GLY A 397 36.17 44.28 20.06
CA GLY A 397 36.71 44.79 18.81
C GLY A 397 35.79 45.85 18.17
N TYR A 398 36.21 47.11 18.26
CA TYR A 398 35.47 48.28 17.74
C TYR A 398 34.96 48.11 16.30
N PHE A 399 35.80 47.59 15.39
CA PHE A 399 35.42 47.43 13.98
C PHE A 399 34.27 46.42 13.80
N LYS A 400 34.25 45.34 14.59
CA LYS A 400 33.18 44.33 14.54
C LYS A 400 31.84 44.92 15.00
N LEU A 401 31.86 45.70 16.09
CA LEU A 401 30.66 46.39 16.59
C LEU A 401 30.14 47.43 15.59
N LEU A 402 31.03 48.19 14.95
CA LEU A 402 30.64 49.18 13.95
C LEU A 402 30.00 48.53 12.72
N VAL A 403 30.59 47.45 12.19
CA VAL A 403 30.02 46.69 11.07
C VAL A 403 28.64 46.13 11.43
N PHE A 404 28.48 45.63 12.67
CA PHE A 404 27.19 45.12 13.14
C PHE A 404 26.11 46.21 13.18
N PHE A 405 26.37 47.37 13.80
CA PHE A 405 25.39 48.45 13.88
C PHE A 405 25.07 49.08 12.52
N VAL A 406 26.08 49.24 11.65
CA VAL A 406 25.86 49.69 10.26
C VAL A 406 24.99 48.67 9.51
N GLY A 407 25.20 47.37 9.72
CA GLY A 407 24.34 46.33 9.16
C GLY A 407 22.89 46.45 9.60
N ILE A 408 22.63 46.65 10.90
CA ILE A 408 21.26 46.85 11.42
C ILE A 408 20.65 48.13 10.86
N LEU A 409 21.42 49.22 10.76
CA LEU A 409 20.96 50.49 10.20
C LEU A 409 20.58 50.35 8.72
N ILE A 410 21.36 49.61 7.94
CA ILE A 410 21.05 49.32 6.54
C ILE A 410 19.76 48.48 6.45
N CYS A 411 19.59 47.49 7.33
CA CYS A 411 18.35 46.71 7.41
C CYS A 411 17.13 47.58 7.77
N SER A 412 17.24 48.50 8.74
CA SER A 412 16.12 49.36 9.14
C SER A 412 15.74 50.36 8.04
N ILE A 413 16.73 50.92 7.34
CA ILE A 413 16.51 51.78 6.17
C ILE A 413 15.88 50.98 5.02
N GLY A 414 16.36 49.74 4.78
CA GLY A 414 15.80 48.84 3.77
C GLY A 414 14.33 48.49 4.04
N LEU A 415 13.94 48.30 5.30
CA LEU A 415 12.54 48.08 5.70
C LEU A 415 11.66 49.32 5.50
N ASN A 416 12.22 50.53 5.58
CA ASN A 416 11.49 51.76 5.27
C ASN A 416 11.34 52.00 3.76
N TYR A 417 12.29 51.53 2.95
CA TYR A 417 12.27 51.70 1.49
C TYR A 417 11.47 50.61 0.78
N LYS A 418 11.37 49.43 1.38
CA LYS A 418 10.48 48.39 0.89
C LYS A 418 9.06 48.79 1.24
N GLU A 419 8.36 49.40 0.29
CA GLU A 419 6.90 49.39 0.28
C GLU A 419 6.48 47.91 0.34
N ILE A 420 6.16 47.43 1.54
CA ILE A 420 5.39 46.20 1.71
C ILE A 420 3.98 46.59 1.30
N GLU A 421 3.77 46.87 0.01
CA GLU A 421 2.63 47.68 -0.42
C GLU A 421 1.30 46.96 -0.14
N ARG A 422 1.31 45.64 0.06
CA ARG A 422 0.12 44.80 0.11
C ARG A 422 0.33 43.57 0.97
N LEU A 423 -0.40 43.49 2.08
CA LEU A 423 -0.48 42.31 2.95
C LEU A 423 -1.91 41.79 2.89
N ASN A 424 -2.10 40.55 2.44
CA ASN A 424 -3.40 39.90 2.41
C ASN A 424 -3.73 39.35 3.80
N ILE A 425 -4.34 40.19 4.65
CA ILE A 425 -4.68 39.83 6.03
C ILE A 425 -5.78 38.75 6.08
N HIS A 426 -6.64 38.68 5.06
CA HIS A 426 -7.76 37.74 5.02
C HIS A 426 -7.33 36.28 4.82
N MET A 427 -6.22 36.00 4.10
CA MET A 427 -5.65 34.64 4.05
C MET A 427 -5.27 34.11 5.45
N PHE A 428 -4.70 34.96 6.31
CA PHE A 428 -4.23 34.55 7.64
C PHE A 428 -5.37 34.37 8.65
N LYS A 429 -6.49 35.07 8.49
CA LYS A 429 -7.65 34.94 9.39
C LYS A 429 -8.38 33.60 9.22
N ASN A 430 -8.34 33.02 8.03
CA ASN A 430 -9.00 31.74 7.75
C ASN A 430 -8.07 30.53 7.99
N SER A 431 -6.74 30.69 7.94
CA SER A 431 -5.81 29.62 8.35
C SER A 431 -5.86 29.33 9.86
N ILE A 432 -6.30 30.29 10.68
CA ILE A 432 -6.47 30.09 12.14
C ILE A 432 -7.78 29.35 12.47
N LYS A 433 -8.76 29.31 11.55
CA LYS A 433 -10.03 28.60 11.75
C LYS A 433 -10.01 27.12 11.35
N VAL A 434 -8.89 26.63 10.82
CA VAL A 434 -8.70 25.21 10.48
C VAL A 434 -7.68 24.61 11.45
N SER A 435 -8.04 24.57 12.73
CA SER A 435 -7.58 23.60 13.74
C SER A 435 -8.01 24.11 15.12
N ILE A 436 -9.14 23.61 15.61
CA ILE A 436 -9.42 23.11 16.97
C ILE A 436 -10.75 22.38 16.74
N ASP A 437 -10.65 21.08 16.44
CA ASP A 437 -11.72 20.17 16.79
C ASP A 437 -11.64 20.05 18.32
N ASP A 438 -12.68 20.55 18.99
CA ASP A 438 -12.96 20.28 20.39
C ASP A 438 -13.41 18.82 20.52
N ASP A 439 -12.46 17.90 20.54
CA ASP A 439 -12.65 16.54 21.06
C ASP A 439 -11.61 16.32 22.16
N ASP A 440 -11.95 16.76 23.37
CA ASP A 440 -11.55 16.13 24.63
C ASP A 440 -12.17 16.91 25.80
N ASN A 441 -13.43 16.62 26.07
CA ASN A 441 -14.02 16.71 27.42
C ASN A 441 -15.30 15.88 27.45
N ASP A 442 -15.14 14.59 27.71
CA ASP A 442 -16.00 13.81 28.62
C ASP A 442 -15.41 12.40 28.75
N ASN A 443 -14.61 12.17 29.78
CA ASN A 443 -14.96 11.22 30.85
C ASN A 443 -13.87 11.10 31.92
N LEU A 444 -14.37 11.23 33.15
CA LEU A 444 -13.86 10.66 34.40
C LEU A 444 -13.64 9.15 34.33
#